data_AF-A0A1Q7L2U4-F1
#
_entry.id   AF-A0A1Q7L2U4-F1
#
_cell.length_a   1.000
_cell.length_b   1.000
_cell.length_c   1.000
_cell.angle_alpha   90.00
_cell.angle_beta   90.00
_cell.angle_gamma   90.00
#
_symmetry.space_group_name_H-M   'P 1'
#
loop_
_entity.id
_entity.type
_entity.pdbx_description
1 polymer ?
#
loop_
_entity_poly.entity_id
_entity_poly.type
_entity_poly.pdbx_seq_one_letter_code
_entity_poly.pdbx_strand_id
1 'polypeptide(L)'
;MRSLFRSHLKSVLLTAWLAAVLCSGTVLAQRYSQTNLVSDIPGLAAVTDSNLVNPWGIAFAPTSPFWIADNGTGVSTLYRADGTPVPLVVTIPPPGGSTGTAAPTGMIFNGTGDFQVSANGATGPAVFIFATEDGTISGWNPNVDLTHAVLTVDNSGLGAVYKGLAIAQTSSGSFLYATNFHDGIVEMYDAHFQLVKTFTDTGVPPRYAPFGIRNINGNLCVTFAEQNDAKHDDLAGPGHGFVDVFDTAGNMLRRLVSRGPLNSPWGIALAPGHFGKFSRALLIGNFGDGRISGFNLETGAFRGQLLNSAGNALSINGLWTITFGNGGSTGPANALFFSAGINDEADGLFGELQTIP
;
A
#
# COMPACT_ATOMS: atom_id res chain seq x y z
N MET A 1 -93.98 41.22 -7.36
CA MET A 1 -93.35 40.48 -8.47
C MET A 1 -92.11 39.77 -7.91
N ARG A 2 -92.08 38.42 -7.92
CA ARG A 2 -90.95 37.47 -7.65
C ARG A 2 -90.47 37.35 -6.18
N SER A 3 -90.71 36.24 -5.45
CA SER A 3 -90.11 34.87 -5.48
C SER A 3 -88.68 34.85 -4.89
N LEU A 4 -88.42 34.43 -3.63
CA LEU A 4 -88.24 33.08 -3.05
C LEU A 4 -86.83 32.43 -3.22
N PHE A 5 -86.33 31.88 -2.09
CA PHE A 5 -85.39 30.72 -1.89
C PHE A 5 -83.90 30.88 -2.27
N ARG A 6 -82.91 30.75 -1.36
CA ARG A 6 -82.33 29.60 -0.58
C ARG A 6 -81.05 28.99 -1.21
N SER A 7 -80.06 28.82 -0.32
CA SER A 7 -79.11 27.70 -0.13
C SER A 7 -77.79 27.55 -0.94
N HIS A 8 -76.71 27.51 -0.15
CA HIS A 8 -75.59 26.55 -0.09
C HIS A 8 -74.59 26.35 -1.26
N LEU A 9 -73.34 26.75 -0.97
CA LEU A 9 -72.12 25.92 -0.88
C LEU A 9 -71.71 25.06 -2.09
N LYS A 10 -70.55 25.38 -2.72
CA LYS A 10 -69.32 24.53 -2.74
C LYS A 10 -68.29 25.00 -3.79
N SER A 11 -67.09 25.31 -3.27
CA SER A 11 -65.72 25.02 -3.72
C SER A 11 -65.45 24.47 -5.13
N VAL A 12 -64.47 25.05 -5.85
CA VAL A 12 -63.41 24.30 -6.56
C VAL A 12 -62.11 25.12 -6.54
N LEU A 13 -61.16 24.72 -5.68
CA LEU A 13 -59.73 25.07 -5.78
C LEU A 13 -59.07 23.94 -6.56
N LEU A 14 -58.47 24.24 -7.72
CA LEU A 14 -57.69 23.29 -8.50
C LEU A 14 -56.24 23.33 -8.02
N THR A 15 -55.86 22.44 -7.11
CA THR A 15 -54.46 22.19 -6.73
C THR A 15 -53.89 21.11 -7.63
N ALA A 16 -53.01 21.49 -8.56
CA ALA A 16 -52.22 20.55 -9.35
C ALA A 16 -51.16 19.91 -8.44
N TRP A 17 -51.34 18.63 -8.13
CA TRP A 17 -50.32 17.79 -7.49
C TRP A 17 -49.30 17.33 -8.54
N LEU A 18 -48.07 17.85 -8.46
CA LEU A 18 -46.93 17.25 -9.15
C LEU A 18 -46.30 16.23 -8.21
N ALA A 19 -46.68 14.95 -8.37
CA ALA A 19 -46.00 13.85 -7.69
C ALA A 19 -44.64 13.62 -8.38
N ALA A 20 -43.58 14.22 -7.86
CA ALA A 20 -42.22 13.81 -8.18
C ALA A 20 -41.97 12.43 -7.56
N VAL A 21 -42.08 11.37 -8.35
CA VAL A 21 -41.59 10.05 -7.98
C VAL A 21 -40.07 10.14 -7.93
N LEU A 22 -39.53 10.32 -6.73
CA LEU A 22 -38.12 10.04 -6.46
C LEU A 22 -37.94 8.53 -6.60
N CYS A 23 -37.53 8.08 -7.79
CA CYS A 23 -36.86 6.79 -7.90
C CYS A 23 -35.55 6.89 -7.12
N SER A 24 -35.60 6.64 -5.82
CA SER A 24 -34.43 6.26 -5.04
C SER A 24 -33.96 4.91 -5.58
N GLY A 25 -33.21 4.94 -6.67
CA GLY A 25 -32.45 3.78 -7.09
C GLY A 25 -31.58 3.40 -5.91
N THR A 26 -31.81 2.21 -5.36
CA THR A 26 -30.85 1.59 -4.45
C THR A 26 -29.57 1.41 -5.25
N VAL A 27 -28.66 2.36 -5.17
CA VAL A 27 -27.28 2.16 -5.60
C VAL A 27 -26.77 1.05 -4.69
N LEU A 28 -26.69 -0.18 -5.21
CA LEU A 28 -26.06 -1.26 -4.51
C LEU A 28 -24.67 -0.78 -4.11
N ALA A 29 -24.31 -0.94 -2.83
CA ALA A 29 -22.98 -0.58 -2.37
C ALA A 29 -21.96 -1.39 -3.18
N GLN A 30 -20.94 -0.73 -3.75
CA GLN A 30 -19.89 -1.41 -4.52
C GLN A 30 -19.25 -2.52 -3.67
N ARG A 31 -19.26 -3.74 -4.19
CA ARG A 31 -18.65 -4.92 -3.57
C ARG A 31 -17.42 -5.37 -4.33
N TYR A 32 -16.64 -6.20 -3.67
CA TYR A 32 -15.41 -6.77 -4.17
C TYR A 32 -15.39 -8.28 -3.94
N SER A 33 -14.94 -9.01 -4.94
CA SER A 33 -14.57 -10.42 -4.80
C SER A 33 -13.07 -10.52 -4.61
N GLN A 34 -12.65 -11.39 -3.69
CA GLN A 34 -11.26 -11.75 -3.48
C GLN A 34 -10.94 -13.05 -4.22
N THR A 35 -9.81 -13.08 -4.91
CA THR A 35 -9.21 -14.29 -5.47
C THR A 35 -7.85 -14.50 -4.81
N ASN A 36 -7.64 -15.67 -4.21
CA ASN A 36 -6.34 -16.08 -3.68
C ASN A 36 -5.50 -16.68 -4.81
N LEU A 37 -4.41 -16.01 -5.18
CA LEU A 37 -3.60 -16.39 -6.33
C LEU A 37 -2.48 -17.35 -5.91
N VAL A 38 -1.70 -16.98 -4.90
CA VAL A 38 -0.55 -17.76 -4.40
C VAL A 38 -0.53 -17.76 -2.88
N SER A 39 -0.21 -18.90 -2.28
CA SER A 39 0.06 -19.05 -0.84
C SER A 39 1.09 -20.16 -0.63
N ASP A 40 1.84 -20.14 0.45
CA ASP A 40 2.67 -21.26 0.89
C ASP A 40 1.85 -22.41 1.51
N ILE A 41 0.59 -22.16 1.88
CA ILE A 41 -0.32 -23.18 2.42
C ILE A 41 -0.97 -24.00 1.28
N PRO A 42 -0.77 -25.33 1.23
CA PRO A 42 -1.40 -26.19 0.25
C PRO A 42 -2.93 -26.09 0.27
N GLY A 43 -3.53 -25.73 -0.88
CA GLY A 43 -4.98 -25.65 -1.06
C GLY A 43 -5.64 -24.34 -0.62
N LEU A 44 -4.90 -23.37 -0.07
CA LEU A 44 -5.45 -22.06 0.28
C LEU A 44 -5.60 -21.12 -0.93
N ALA A 45 -4.74 -21.28 -1.93
CA ALA A 45 -4.72 -20.49 -3.17
C ALA A 45 -4.61 -21.41 -4.40
N ALA A 46 -4.78 -20.85 -5.60
CA ALA A 46 -4.66 -21.61 -6.84
C ALA A 46 -3.25 -22.20 -7.06
N VAL A 47 -2.23 -21.49 -6.59
CA VAL A 47 -0.82 -21.90 -6.65
C VAL A 47 -0.27 -22.02 -5.24
N THR A 48 0.53 -23.06 -5.00
CA THR A 48 1.32 -23.20 -3.77
C THR A 48 2.79 -22.92 -4.03
N ASP A 49 3.38 -21.97 -3.30
CA ASP A 49 4.81 -21.63 -3.35
C ASP A 49 5.36 -21.45 -1.93
N SER A 50 6.29 -22.33 -1.52
CA SER A 50 6.86 -22.33 -0.17
C SER A 50 7.78 -21.15 0.12
N ASN A 51 8.13 -20.34 -0.87
CA ASN A 51 8.90 -19.11 -0.64
C ASN A 51 8.01 -17.97 -0.14
N LEU A 52 6.72 -17.97 -0.47
CA LEU A 52 5.79 -16.87 -0.21
C LEU A 52 5.33 -16.85 1.27
N VAL A 53 6.27 -16.67 2.19
CA VAL A 53 6.02 -16.57 3.64
C VAL A 53 6.11 -15.10 4.05
N ASN A 54 5.09 -14.60 4.74
CA ASN A 54 4.96 -13.19 5.12
C ASN A 54 5.34 -12.21 3.96
N PRO A 55 4.64 -12.25 2.80
CA PRO A 55 4.94 -11.35 1.71
C PRO A 55 4.55 -9.91 2.08
N TRP A 56 5.51 -8.98 2.02
CA TRP A 56 5.30 -7.57 2.36
C TRP A 56 5.17 -6.69 1.13
N GLY A 57 6.28 -6.31 0.51
CA GLY A 57 6.33 -5.38 -0.61
C GLY A 57 5.87 -6.00 -1.93
N ILE A 58 5.17 -5.23 -2.76
CA ILE A 58 4.92 -5.55 -4.17
C ILE A 58 5.43 -4.41 -5.05
N ALA A 59 6.26 -4.73 -6.05
CA ALA A 59 6.65 -3.78 -7.09
C ALA A 59 6.70 -4.44 -8.48
N PHE A 60 6.71 -3.60 -9.52
CA PHE A 60 6.87 -4.05 -10.90
C PHE A 60 7.33 -2.89 -11.78
N ALA A 61 8.12 -3.21 -12.80
CA ALA A 61 8.43 -2.34 -13.91
C ALA A 61 7.26 -2.34 -14.93
N PRO A 62 7.21 -1.40 -15.89
CA PRO A 62 6.11 -1.31 -16.86
C PRO A 62 5.79 -2.58 -17.64
N THR A 63 6.77 -3.47 -17.84
CA THR A 63 6.63 -4.73 -18.59
C THR A 63 7.03 -5.97 -17.79
N SER A 64 7.34 -5.82 -16.49
CA SER A 64 7.72 -6.97 -15.65
C SER A 64 6.50 -7.68 -15.06
N PRO A 65 6.65 -8.93 -14.61
CA PRO A 65 5.72 -9.53 -13.65
C PRO A 65 5.70 -8.74 -12.33
N PHE A 66 4.82 -9.14 -11.41
CA PHE A 66 4.91 -8.73 -10.01
C PHE A 66 6.18 -9.31 -9.39
N TRP A 67 6.87 -8.49 -8.61
CA TRP A 67 7.88 -8.90 -7.66
C TRP A 67 7.30 -8.75 -6.27
N ILE A 68 7.56 -9.73 -5.41
CA ILE A 68 7.09 -9.78 -4.03
C ILE A 68 8.30 -9.94 -3.13
N ALA A 69 8.37 -9.14 -2.06
CA ALA A 69 9.38 -9.29 -1.01
C ALA A 69 8.86 -10.25 0.06
N ASP A 70 9.46 -11.43 0.15
CA ASP A 70 9.02 -12.53 1.01
C ASP A 70 9.81 -12.47 2.33
N ASN A 71 9.24 -11.78 3.32
CA ASN A 71 9.91 -11.45 4.58
C ASN A 71 10.38 -12.71 5.31
N GLY A 72 9.52 -13.74 5.40
CA GLY A 72 9.80 -14.95 6.18
C GLY A 72 10.86 -15.86 5.58
N THR A 73 11.19 -15.70 4.29
CA THR A 73 12.17 -16.53 3.58
C THR A 73 13.39 -15.75 3.09
N GLY A 74 13.41 -14.43 3.22
CA GLY A 74 14.55 -13.59 2.85
C GLY A 74 14.82 -13.52 1.36
N VAL A 75 13.78 -13.69 0.54
CA VAL A 75 13.90 -13.65 -0.91
C VAL A 75 12.90 -12.68 -1.54
N SER A 76 13.02 -12.51 -2.85
CA SER A 76 11.97 -11.95 -3.68
C SER A 76 11.58 -12.93 -4.78
N THR A 77 10.30 -13.29 -4.78
CA THR A 77 9.65 -14.12 -5.82
C THR A 77 8.91 -13.27 -6.85
N LEU A 78 8.60 -13.89 -7.99
CA LEU A 78 7.96 -13.21 -9.12
C LEU A 78 6.73 -13.99 -9.60
N TYR A 79 5.63 -13.27 -9.84
CA TYR A 79 4.37 -13.86 -10.30
C TYR A 79 3.74 -13.06 -11.46
N ARG A 80 3.14 -13.78 -12.40
CA ARG A 80 2.21 -13.18 -13.37
C ARG A 80 0.91 -12.78 -12.66
N ALA A 81 0.09 -12.01 -13.35
CA ALA A 81 -1.18 -11.51 -12.82
C ALA A 81 -2.17 -12.62 -12.40
N ASP A 82 -2.03 -13.82 -12.93
CA ASP A 82 -2.84 -15.00 -12.57
C ASP A 82 -2.24 -15.83 -11.42
N GLY A 83 -1.13 -15.38 -10.81
CA GLY A 83 -0.40 -16.10 -9.78
C GLY A 83 0.63 -17.09 -10.31
N THR A 84 0.77 -17.28 -11.63
CA THR A 84 1.76 -18.21 -12.17
C THR A 84 3.17 -17.75 -11.81
N PRO A 85 4.00 -18.61 -11.17
CA PRO A 85 5.35 -18.25 -10.79
C PRO A 85 6.25 -18.07 -12.02
N VAL A 86 7.20 -17.15 -11.90
CA VAL A 86 8.30 -16.98 -12.85
C VAL A 86 9.54 -17.61 -12.20
N PRO A 87 10.31 -18.47 -12.91
CA PRO A 87 11.41 -19.23 -12.32
C PRO A 87 12.67 -18.37 -12.11
N LEU A 88 12.55 -17.37 -11.25
CA LEU A 88 13.62 -16.55 -10.71
C LEU A 88 13.27 -16.29 -9.24
N VAL A 89 14.23 -16.51 -8.36
CA VAL A 89 14.17 -16.13 -6.96
C VAL A 89 15.42 -15.33 -6.67
N VAL A 90 15.26 -14.16 -6.08
CA VAL A 90 16.38 -13.27 -5.73
C VAL A 90 16.56 -13.27 -4.22
N THR A 91 17.71 -13.73 -3.75
CA THR A 91 18.07 -13.68 -2.33
C THR A 91 18.38 -12.25 -1.91
N ILE A 92 17.76 -11.81 -0.82
CA ILE A 92 18.08 -10.53 -0.19
C ILE A 92 19.16 -10.79 0.87
N PRO A 93 20.30 -10.06 0.83
CA PRO A 93 21.38 -10.31 1.77
C PRO A 93 20.98 -9.84 3.18
N PRO A 94 21.33 -10.59 4.24
CA PRO A 94 21.20 -10.11 5.61
C PRO A 94 22.26 -9.03 5.91
N PRO A 95 22.20 -8.37 7.09
CA PRO A 95 23.26 -7.45 7.51
C PRO A 95 24.66 -8.04 7.43
N GLY A 96 25.66 -7.17 7.27
CA GLY A 96 27.06 -7.54 7.14
C GLY A 96 27.54 -8.39 8.32
N GLY A 97 28.03 -9.60 8.02
CA GLY A 97 28.51 -10.54 9.04
C GLY A 97 27.41 -11.37 9.72
N SER A 98 26.14 -11.14 9.40
CA SER A 98 25.04 -12.03 9.79
C SER A 98 25.04 -13.30 8.94
N THR A 99 24.57 -14.39 9.53
CA THR A 99 24.29 -15.67 8.84
C THR A 99 22.81 -16.02 8.84
N GLY A 100 21.97 -15.14 9.39
CA GLY A 100 20.53 -15.30 9.40
C GLY A 100 19.89 -15.02 8.04
N THR A 101 18.63 -15.40 7.91
CA THR A 101 17.78 -14.99 6.79
C THR A 101 17.43 -13.51 6.94
N ALA A 102 17.51 -12.74 5.85
CA ALA A 102 17.05 -11.34 5.86
C ALA A 102 15.53 -11.28 5.99
N ALA A 103 15.02 -10.17 6.52
CA ALA A 103 13.59 -9.90 6.68
C ALA A 103 13.17 -8.74 5.74
N PRO A 104 13.04 -8.96 4.41
CA PRO A 104 12.68 -7.90 3.48
C PRO A 104 11.26 -7.37 3.68
N THR A 105 11.06 -6.07 3.47
CA THR A 105 9.79 -5.37 3.71
C THR A 105 9.31 -4.65 2.45
N GLY A 106 9.38 -3.31 2.44
CA GLY A 106 9.07 -2.47 1.30
C GLY A 106 10.08 -2.66 0.18
N MET A 107 9.58 -2.65 -1.05
CA MET A 107 10.40 -2.69 -2.25
C MET A 107 9.90 -1.69 -3.29
N ILE A 108 10.79 -1.26 -4.17
CA ILE A 108 10.45 -0.30 -5.23
C ILE A 108 11.17 -0.63 -6.54
N PHE A 109 10.46 -0.45 -7.65
CA PHE A 109 11.07 -0.43 -8.98
C PHE A 109 11.84 0.89 -9.17
N ASN A 110 13.10 0.79 -9.57
CA ASN A 110 13.92 1.93 -9.94
C ASN A 110 13.88 2.15 -11.46
N GLY A 111 13.11 3.15 -11.87
CA GLY A 111 13.04 3.58 -13.27
C GLY A 111 14.15 4.55 -13.71
N THR A 112 15.17 4.76 -12.89
CA THR A 112 16.24 5.74 -13.13
C THR A 112 17.56 5.06 -13.54
N GLY A 113 18.55 5.86 -13.94
CA GLY A 113 19.93 5.41 -14.16
C GLY A 113 20.82 5.49 -12.91
N ASP A 114 20.24 5.86 -11.77
CA ASP A 114 20.92 6.07 -10.50
C ASP A 114 20.89 4.80 -9.63
N PHE A 115 21.39 4.89 -8.39
CA PHE A 115 21.40 3.79 -7.41
C PHE A 115 22.22 2.59 -7.88
N GLN A 116 23.48 2.86 -8.24
CA GLN A 116 24.42 1.85 -8.76
C GLN A 116 24.73 0.80 -7.69
N VAL A 117 24.68 -0.47 -8.08
CA VAL A 117 25.14 -1.61 -7.29
C VAL A 117 26.29 -2.30 -7.98
N SER A 118 27.23 -2.84 -7.20
CA SER A 118 28.43 -3.49 -7.72
C SER A 118 28.71 -4.79 -6.99
N ALA A 119 28.85 -5.88 -7.75
CA ALA A 119 29.26 -7.18 -7.25
C ALA A 119 29.96 -7.95 -8.37
N ASN A 120 30.84 -8.89 -8.02
CA ASN A 120 31.47 -9.81 -8.98
C ASN A 120 32.17 -9.12 -10.17
N GLY A 121 32.68 -7.89 -9.98
CA GLY A 121 33.34 -7.11 -11.03
C GLY A 121 32.40 -6.45 -12.04
N ALA A 122 31.08 -6.52 -11.83
CA ALA A 122 30.07 -5.84 -12.63
C ALA A 122 29.41 -4.71 -11.81
N THR A 123 28.99 -3.65 -12.50
CA THR A 123 28.29 -2.50 -11.93
C THR A 123 27.10 -2.14 -12.81
N GLY A 124 25.96 -1.82 -12.19
CA GLY A 124 24.79 -1.32 -12.90
C GLY A 124 23.77 -0.69 -11.95
N PRO A 125 22.86 0.16 -12.46
CA PRO A 125 21.81 0.75 -11.64
C PRO A 125 20.88 -0.34 -11.12
N ALA A 126 20.56 -0.35 -9.83
CA ALA A 126 19.58 -1.28 -9.28
C ALA A 126 18.27 -1.18 -10.08
N VAL A 127 17.68 -2.30 -10.48
CA VAL A 127 16.35 -2.36 -11.12
C VAL A 127 15.26 -2.42 -10.04
N PHE A 128 15.52 -3.15 -8.96
CA PHE A 128 14.70 -3.17 -7.76
C PHE A 128 15.55 -2.85 -6.53
N ILE A 129 14.96 -2.12 -5.59
CA ILE A 129 15.57 -1.76 -4.32
C ILE A 129 14.68 -2.28 -3.20
N PHE A 130 15.29 -2.88 -2.18
CA PHE A 130 14.63 -3.56 -1.08
C PHE A 130 15.06 -2.94 0.26
N ALA A 131 14.09 -2.75 1.15
CA ALA A 131 14.31 -2.46 2.56
C ALA A 131 14.15 -3.74 3.38
N THR A 132 14.68 -3.76 4.60
CA THR A 132 14.53 -4.87 5.54
C THR A 132 14.25 -4.38 6.95
N GLU A 133 13.60 -5.21 7.75
CA GLU A 133 13.48 -4.97 9.21
C GLU A 133 14.83 -5.03 9.91
N ASP A 134 15.81 -5.69 9.30
CA ASP A 134 17.18 -5.78 9.81
C ASP A 134 17.98 -4.47 9.70
N GLY A 135 17.36 -3.39 9.22
CA GLY A 135 18.00 -2.08 9.09
C GLY A 135 18.93 -1.96 7.89
N THR A 136 18.64 -2.70 6.81
CA THR A 136 19.42 -2.65 5.57
C THR A 136 18.61 -2.21 4.36
N ILE A 137 19.31 -1.63 3.38
CA ILE A 137 18.83 -1.37 2.03
C ILE A 137 19.74 -2.11 1.05
N SER A 138 19.16 -2.80 0.08
CA SER A 138 19.87 -3.52 -0.98
C SER A 138 19.28 -3.24 -2.35
N GLY A 139 20.10 -3.37 -3.40
CA GLY A 139 19.67 -3.20 -4.79
C GLY A 139 20.01 -4.41 -5.64
N TRP A 140 19.14 -4.75 -6.59
CA TRP A 140 19.33 -5.89 -7.48
C TRP A 140 19.40 -5.44 -8.94
N ASN A 141 20.36 -5.97 -9.70
CA ASN A 141 20.45 -5.81 -11.14
C ASN A 141 20.85 -7.16 -11.78
N PRO A 142 20.13 -7.66 -12.79
CA PRO A 142 20.39 -8.99 -13.36
C PRO A 142 21.74 -9.12 -14.06
N ASN A 143 22.34 -8.00 -14.49
CA ASN A 143 23.67 -7.96 -15.10
C ASN A 143 24.81 -7.83 -14.07
N VAL A 144 24.49 -7.66 -12.79
CA VAL A 144 25.45 -7.57 -11.68
C VAL A 144 25.50 -8.90 -10.93
N ASP A 145 24.35 -9.36 -10.45
CA ASP A 145 24.16 -10.71 -9.91
C ASP A 145 22.70 -11.13 -10.14
N LEU A 146 22.51 -12.21 -10.90
CA LEU A 146 21.17 -12.60 -11.34
C LEU A 146 20.26 -13.02 -10.17
N THR A 147 20.81 -13.67 -9.14
CA THR A 147 20.03 -14.31 -8.09
C THR A 147 20.27 -13.71 -6.71
N HIS A 148 21.11 -12.68 -6.57
CA HIS A 148 21.36 -12.02 -5.28
C HIS A 148 21.25 -10.51 -5.41
N ALA A 149 20.53 -9.87 -4.50
CA ALA A 149 20.63 -8.43 -4.31
C ALA A 149 21.97 -8.07 -3.65
N VAL A 150 22.41 -6.84 -3.83
CA VAL A 150 23.67 -6.30 -3.29
C VAL A 150 23.34 -5.33 -2.16
N LEU A 151 23.90 -5.58 -0.98
CA LEU A 151 23.77 -4.71 0.19
C LEU A 151 24.42 -3.35 -0.08
N THR A 152 23.70 -2.24 0.15
CA THR A 152 24.18 -0.87 -0.11
C THR A 152 24.18 0.02 1.12
N VAL A 153 23.19 -0.15 2.01
CA VAL A 153 23.13 0.53 3.31
C VAL A 153 22.96 -0.52 4.39
N ASP A 154 23.75 -0.42 5.45
CA ASP A 154 23.67 -1.29 6.62
C ASP A 154 23.71 -0.46 7.89
N ASN A 155 22.51 -0.20 8.43
CA ASN A 155 22.29 0.48 9.69
C ASN A 155 21.80 -0.50 10.78
N SER A 156 22.00 -1.82 10.58
CA SER A 156 21.63 -2.85 11.57
C SER A 156 22.26 -2.59 12.95
N GLY A 157 23.52 -2.14 12.98
CA GLY A 157 24.22 -1.78 14.21
C GLY A 157 23.64 -0.57 14.95
N LEU A 158 22.78 0.22 14.29
CA LEU A 158 22.02 1.32 14.88
C LEU A 158 20.60 0.89 15.31
N GLY A 159 20.18 -0.34 14.99
CA GLY A 159 18.84 -0.84 15.27
C GLY A 159 17.76 -0.28 14.34
N ALA A 160 18.13 0.21 13.15
CA ALA A 160 17.14 0.69 12.18
C ALA A 160 16.16 -0.42 11.80
N VAL A 161 14.89 -0.06 11.58
CA VAL A 161 13.86 -1.00 11.11
C VAL A 161 13.15 -0.37 9.92
N TYR A 162 13.53 -0.76 8.70
CA TYR A 162 12.96 -0.17 7.49
C TYR A 162 11.67 -0.90 7.07
N LYS A 163 10.58 -0.16 6.89
CA LYS A 163 9.26 -0.73 6.57
C LYS A 163 8.82 -0.47 5.13
N GLY A 164 8.91 0.75 4.63
CA GLY A 164 8.45 1.16 3.31
C GLY A 164 9.50 1.96 2.53
N LEU A 165 9.43 1.87 1.19
CA LEU A 165 10.28 2.61 0.26
C LEU A 165 9.47 3.45 -0.73
N ALA A 166 9.97 4.64 -1.05
CA ALA A 166 9.51 5.41 -2.19
C ALA A 166 10.69 6.02 -2.95
N ILE A 167 10.50 6.28 -4.24
CA ILE A 167 11.48 6.98 -5.08
C ILE A 167 10.84 8.25 -5.65
N ALA A 168 11.61 9.32 -5.76
CA ALA A 168 11.20 10.53 -6.47
C ALA A 168 12.33 11.07 -7.34
N GLN A 169 11.98 11.47 -8.56
CA GLN A 169 12.85 12.28 -9.40
C GLN A 169 12.50 13.75 -9.22
N THR A 170 13.49 14.55 -8.85
CA THR A 170 13.35 15.98 -8.60
C THR A 170 14.28 16.76 -9.53
N SER A 171 14.16 18.08 -9.55
CA SER A 171 15.13 18.94 -10.25
C SER A 171 16.56 18.80 -9.71
N SER A 172 16.72 18.32 -8.48
CA SER A 172 18.01 18.14 -7.80
C SER A 172 18.57 16.71 -7.93
N GLY A 173 17.88 15.82 -8.63
CA GLY A 173 18.25 14.41 -8.80
C GLY A 173 17.20 13.44 -8.27
N SER A 174 17.53 12.15 -8.38
CA SER A 174 16.72 11.06 -7.85
C SER A 174 17.01 10.85 -6.36
N PHE A 175 15.96 10.63 -5.58
CA PHE A 175 16.06 10.34 -4.14
C PHE A 175 15.24 9.11 -3.77
N LEU A 176 15.81 8.31 -2.88
CA LEU A 176 15.15 7.18 -2.23
C LEU A 176 14.73 7.60 -0.82
N TYR A 177 13.52 7.25 -0.42
CA TYR A 177 12.96 7.53 0.89
C TYR A 177 12.64 6.22 1.59
N ALA A 178 13.17 6.04 2.80
CA ALA A 178 12.96 4.85 3.61
C ALA A 178 12.31 5.24 4.94
N THR A 179 11.23 4.58 5.33
CA THR A 179 10.62 4.77 6.65
C THR A 179 11.40 3.94 7.67
N ASN A 180 12.19 4.59 8.52
CA ASN A 180 12.83 3.95 9.67
C ASN A 180 11.86 4.00 10.85
N PHE A 181 11.14 2.90 11.04
CA PHE A 181 10.10 2.79 12.04
C PHE A 181 10.68 2.92 13.43
N HIS A 182 11.78 2.24 13.75
CA HIS A 182 12.42 2.27 15.06
C HIS A 182 12.73 3.70 15.53
N ASP A 183 13.31 4.52 14.66
CA ASP A 183 13.71 5.89 15.00
C ASP A 183 12.59 6.92 14.78
N GLY A 184 11.47 6.53 14.19
CA GLY A 184 10.32 7.42 13.98
C GLY A 184 10.57 8.49 12.91
N ILE A 185 11.38 8.18 11.90
CA ILE A 185 11.80 9.13 10.85
C ILE A 185 11.70 8.50 9.46
N VAL A 186 11.58 9.37 8.46
CA VAL A 186 11.86 9.05 7.07
C VAL A 186 13.28 9.50 6.76
N GLU A 187 14.08 8.57 6.25
CA GLU A 187 15.44 8.82 5.76
C GLU A 187 15.42 9.06 4.26
N MET A 188 16.16 10.07 3.80
CA MET A 188 16.29 10.46 2.40
C MET A 188 17.72 10.19 1.94
N TYR A 189 17.85 9.36 0.91
CA TYR A 189 19.11 8.95 0.31
C TYR A 189 19.23 9.50 -1.11
N ASP A 190 20.43 9.97 -1.47
CA ASP A 190 20.73 10.41 -2.83
C ASP A 190 20.93 9.25 -3.82
N ALA A 191 21.20 9.61 -5.08
CA ALA A 191 21.49 8.70 -6.19
C ALA A 191 22.62 7.67 -5.94
N HIS A 192 23.42 7.83 -4.88
CA HIS A 192 24.53 6.95 -4.51
C HIS A 192 24.30 6.24 -3.16
N PHE A 193 23.04 6.14 -2.73
CA PHE A 193 22.66 5.59 -1.42
C PHE A 193 23.31 6.34 -0.24
N GLN A 194 23.67 7.61 -0.39
CA GLN A 194 24.18 8.41 0.73
C GLN A 194 23.04 9.12 1.43
N LEU A 195 22.97 8.99 2.76
CA LEU A 195 21.97 9.69 3.56
C LEU A 195 22.19 11.21 3.44
N VAL A 196 21.17 11.93 2.99
CA VAL A 196 21.23 13.40 2.82
C VAL A 196 20.41 14.16 3.85
N LYS A 197 19.27 13.59 4.29
CA LYS A 197 18.34 14.25 5.20
C LYS A 197 17.46 13.23 5.90
N THR A 198 16.97 13.58 7.07
CA THR A 198 15.85 12.90 7.72
C THR A 198 14.72 13.88 8.00
N PHE A 199 13.49 13.38 8.03
CA PHE A 199 12.31 14.18 8.36
C PHE A 199 11.21 13.31 8.97
N THR A 200 10.31 13.94 9.70
CA THR A 200 9.14 13.29 10.29
C THR A 200 8.06 14.33 10.59
N ASP A 201 6.89 13.88 11.02
CA ASP A 201 5.90 14.75 11.66
C ASP A 201 6.14 14.76 13.17
N THR A 202 6.47 15.92 13.73
CA THR A 202 6.66 16.07 15.20
C THR A 202 5.36 16.40 15.94
N GLY A 203 4.24 16.55 15.22
CA GLY A 203 2.91 16.82 15.74
C GLY A 203 2.03 15.56 15.93
N VAL A 204 2.50 14.37 15.53
CA VAL A 204 1.87 13.11 16.00
C VAL A 204 2.19 12.88 17.49
N PRO A 205 1.34 12.16 18.23
CA PRO A 205 1.67 11.76 19.60
C PRO A 205 3.00 10.98 19.65
N PRO A 206 3.72 11.02 20.77
CA PRO A 206 4.87 10.14 20.97
C PRO A 206 4.51 8.68 20.70
N ARG A 207 5.51 7.91 20.23
CA ARG A 207 5.38 6.50 19.80
C ARG A 207 4.68 6.29 18.47
N TYR A 208 4.32 7.32 17.70
CA TYR A 208 3.90 7.14 16.31
C TYR A 208 5.10 7.33 15.38
N ALA A 209 5.27 6.41 14.43
CA ALA A 209 6.41 6.38 13.53
C ALA A 209 5.96 6.13 12.07
N PRO A 210 6.70 6.67 11.07
CA PRO A 210 6.47 6.36 9.66
C PRO A 210 6.47 4.85 9.39
N PHE A 211 5.42 4.34 8.77
CA PHE A 211 5.20 2.89 8.58
C PHE A 211 5.17 2.52 7.09
N GLY A 212 4.30 3.15 6.31
CA GLY A 212 4.24 3.03 4.86
C GLY A 212 4.52 4.35 4.17
N ILE A 213 5.01 4.31 2.93
CA ILE A 213 5.31 5.51 2.13
C ILE A 213 5.03 5.26 0.65
N ARG A 214 4.46 6.25 -0.04
CA ARG A 214 4.24 6.22 -1.49
C ARG A 214 4.40 7.61 -2.08
N ASN A 215 5.12 7.72 -3.19
CA ASN A 215 5.10 8.93 -4.01
C ASN A 215 3.83 8.95 -4.88
N ILE A 216 2.98 9.96 -4.67
CA ILE A 216 1.74 10.17 -5.40
C ILE A 216 1.72 11.59 -5.94
N ASN A 217 1.72 11.71 -7.27
CA ASN A 217 1.69 13.00 -7.97
C ASN A 217 2.81 13.97 -7.52
N GLY A 218 4.00 13.45 -7.19
CA GLY A 218 5.16 14.25 -6.77
C GLY A 218 5.18 14.60 -5.27
N ASN A 219 4.24 14.10 -4.48
CA ASN A 219 4.25 14.25 -3.02
C ASN A 219 4.40 12.89 -2.35
N LEU A 220 5.08 12.86 -1.21
CA LEU A 220 5.24 11.67 -0.39
C LEU A 220 4.05 11.54 0.56
N CYS A 221 3.19 10.56 0.32
CA CYS A 221 2.16 10.16 1.26
C CYS A 221 2.77 9.16 2.24
N VAL A 222 2.79 9.49 3.53
CA VAL A 222 3.41 8.69 4.59
C VAL A 222 2.33 8.31 5.59
N THR A 223 2.20 7.02 5.88
CA THR A 223 1.34 6.54 6.96
C THR A 223 2.17 6.44 8.24
N PHE A 224 1.53 6.67 9.38
CA PHE A 224 2.16 6.51 10.70
C PHE A 224 1.36 5.50 11.52
N ALA A 225 2.08 4.56 12.15
CA ALA A 225 1.52 3.58 13.08
C ALA A 225 2.10 3.79 14.48
N GLU A 226 1.36 3.35 15.50
CA GLU A 226 1.83 3.37 16.88
C GLU A 226 2.84 2.24 17.09
N GLN A 227 3.94 2.50 17.78
CA GLN A 227 5.02 1.55 18.04
C GLN A 227 4.78 0.79 19.35
N ASN A 228 5.16 -0.48 19.37
CA ASN A 228 5.35 -1.24 20.59
C ASN A 228 6.56 -0.71 21.40
N ASP A 229 6.75 -1.24 22.61
CA ASP A 229 7.83 -0.76 23.49
C ASP A 229 9.23 -1.01 22.91
N ALA A 230 9.38 -2.08 22.13
CA ALA A 230 10.62 -2.43 21.42
C ALA A 230 10.86 -1.58 20.17
N LYS A 231 9.85 -0.81 19.73
CA LYS A 231 9.88 0.02 18.52
C LYS A 231 10.12 -0.75 17.22
N HIS A 232 10.03 -2.07 17.26
CA HIS A 232 10.20 -2.95 16.11
C HIS A 232 8.88 -3.14 15.36
N ASP A 233 7.79 -3.34 16.10
CA ASP A 233 6.47 -3.63 15.55
C ASP A 233 5.43 -2.62 16.01
N ASP A 234 4.32 -2.59 15.30
CA ASP A 234 3.22 -1.70 15.63
C ASP A 234 2.38 -2.22 16.81
N LEU A 235 1.59 -1.30 17.39
CA LEU A 235 0.48 -1.61 18.26
C LEU A 235 -0.82 -1.35 17.51
N ALA A 236 -1.35 -2.39 16.87
CA ALA A 236 -2.64 -2.34 16.20
C ALA A 236 -3.78 -1.90 17.15
N GLY A 237 -4.72 -1.15 16.60
CA GLY A 237 -5.91 -0.68 17.29
C GLY A 237 -6.75 0.30 16.46
N PRO A 238 -8.09 0.34 16.64
CA PRO A 238 -8.92 1.35 15.99
C PRO A 238 -8.46 2.77 16.32
N GLY A 239 -8.16 3.57 15.29
CA GLY A 239 -7.68 4.93 15.43
C GLY A 239 -6.18 5.06 15.72
N HIS A 240 -5.43 3.95 15.70
CA HIS A 240 -3.98 3.93 15.80
C HIS A 240 -3.37 4.16 14.43
N GLY A 241 -3.50 5.39 13.94
CA GLY A 241 -2.78 5.77 12.75
C GLY A 241 -3.02 7.20 12.28
N PHE A 242 -2.09 7.66 11.46
CA PHE A 242 -2.17 8.94 10.75
C PHE A 242 -1.72 8.76 9.29
N VAL A 243 -2.11 9.71 8.45
CA VAL A 243 -1.59 9.84 7.09
C VAL A 243 -1.20 11.29 6.88
N ASP A 244 0.05 11.51 6.52
CA ASP A 244 0.62 12.82 6.24
C ASP A 244 1.09 12.91 4.80
N VAL A 245 1.19 14.15 4.30
CA VAL A 245 1.70 14.45 2.97
C VAL A 245 2.87 15.39 3.11
N PHE A 246 4.01 14.99 2.57
CA PHE A 246 5.25 15.76 2.50
C PHE A 246 5.58 16.08 1.03
N ASP A 247 6.33 17.15 0.80
CA ASP A 247 7.03 17.32 -0.47
C ASP A 247 8.27 16.41 -0.54
N THR A 248 8.92 16.36 -1.69
CA THR A 248 10.15 15.57 -1.90
C THR A 248 11.38 16.14 -1.20
N ALA A 249 11.31 17.35 -0.64
CA ALA A 249 12.36 17.91 0.21
C ALA A 249 12.18 17.55 1.68
N GLY A 250 11.14 16.78 2.03
CA GLY A 250 10.82 16.36 3.39
C GLY A 250 10.10 17.42 4.22
N ASN A 251 9.52 18.45 3.60
CA ASN A 251 8.70 19.41 4.31
C ASN A 251 7.25 18.90 4.38
N MET A 252 6.68 18.90 5.58
CA MET A 252 5.28 18.51 5.76
C MET A 252 4.37 19.55 5.11
N LEU A 253 3.52 19.10 4.19
CA LEU A 253 2.53 19.94 3.52
C LEU A 253 1.23 19.98 4.30
N ARG A 254 0.76 18.82 4.79
CA ARG A 254 -0.44 18.70 5.63
C ARG A 254 -0.55 17.34 6.30
N ARG A 255 -1.28 17.32 7.41
CA ARG A 255 -1.94 16.13 7.95
C ARG A 255 -3.16 15.82 7.11
N LEU A 256 -3.20 14.66 6.46
CA LEU A 256 -4.31 14.26 5.61
C LEU A 256 -5.39 13.54 6.40
N VAL A 257 -5.03 12.53 7.19
CA VAL A 257 -5.97 11.74 7.98
C VAL A 257 -5.44 11.58 9.39
N SER A 258 -6.30 11.74 10.39
CA SER A 258 -5.98 11.46 11.79
C SER A 258 -6.95 10.43 12.34
N ARG A 259 -6.42 9.29 12.80
CA ARG A 259 -7.17 8.26 13.52
C ARG A 259 -8.34 7.73 12.68
N GLY A 260 -9.51 7.55 13.31
CA GLY A 260 -10.72 7.09 12.66
C GLY A 260 -10.59 5.62 12.24
N PRO A 261 -10.77 5.29 10.94
CA PRO A 261 -10.70 3.91 10.47
C PRO A 261 -9.25 3.42 10.26
N LEU A 262 -8.24 4.22 10.59
CA LEU A 262 -6.85 3.82 10.51
C LEU A 262 -6.50 2.88 11.66
N ASN A 263 -5.83 1.78 11.34
CA ASN A 263 -5.40 0.75 12.29
C ASN A 263 -4.10 0.13 11.77
N SER A 264 -2.96 0.62 12.26
CA SER A 264 -1.63 0.33 11.71
C SER A 264 -1.59 0.46 10.19
N PRO A 265 -1.84 1.67 9.66
CA PRO A 265 -1.96 1.89 8.22
C PRO A 265 -0.62 1.71 7.51
N TRP A 266 -0.54 0.81 6.53
CA TRP A 266 0.71 0.52 5.80
C TRP A 266 0.55 0.67 4.29
N GLY A 267 -0.35 -0.11 3.68
CA GLY A 267 -0.52 -0.13 2.23
C GLY A 267 -1.13 1.18 1.71
N ILE A 268 -0.56 1.75 0.65
CA ILE A 268 -1.05 3.00 0.04
C ILE A 268 -1.20 2.82 -1.47
N ALA A 269 -2.42 3.01 -1.99
CA ALA A 269 -2.69 2.99 -3.43
C ALA A 269 -3.62 4.12 -3.85
N LEU A 270 -3.32 4.80 -4.97
CA LEU A 270 -4.26 5.70 -5.61
C LEU A 270 -5.13 4.92 -6.58
N ALA A 271 -6.43 4.89 -6.34
CA ALA A 271 -7.37 4.20 -7.22
C ALA A 271 -7.48 4.86 -8.59
N PRO A 272 -7.59 4.07 -9.68
CA PRO A 272 -7.76 4.60 -11.02
C PRO A 272 -9.13 5.29 -11.15
N GLY A 273 -9.36 5.95 -12.28
CA GLY A 273 -10.61 6.65 -12.57
C GLY A 273 -11.84 5.76 -12.73
N HIS A 274 -11.68 4.43 -12.73
CA HIS A 274 -12.71 3.44 -13.01
C HIS A 274 -12.67 2.27 -12.00
N PHE A 275 -12.71 2.61 -10.71
CA PHE A 275 -12.73 1.67 -9.57
C PHE A 275 -14.03 1.81 -8.73
N GLY A 276 -15.15 1.99 -9.43
CA GLY A 276 -16.47 2.14 -8.82
C GLY A 276 -16.54 3.34 -7.86
N LYS A 277 -17.19 3.15 -6.70
CA LYS A 277 -17.34 4.16 -5.63
C LYS A 277 -16.01 4.81 -5.22
N PHE A 278 -14.92 4.06 -5.28
CA PHE A 278 -13.60 4.50 -4.84
C PHE A 278 -12.72 5.03 -5.98
N SER A 279 -13.29 5.33 -7.15
CA SER A 279 -12.55 5.95 -8.25
C SER A 279 -11.81 7.21 -7.80
N ARG A 280 -10.49 7.28 -8.09
CA ARG A 280 -9.59 8.37 -7.67
C ARG A 280 -9.45 8.58 -6.16
N ALA A 281 -9.89 7.62 -5.34
CA ALA A 281 -9.68 7.66 -3.90
C ALA A 281 -8.25 7.25 -3.55
N LEU A 282 -7.72 7.82 -2.48
CA LEU A 282 -6.56 7.26 -1.79
C LEU A 282 -7.04 6.07 -0.97
N LEU A 283 -6.54 4.88 -1.27
CA LEU A 283 -6.80 3.66 -0.50
C LEU A 283 -5.67 3.46 0.50
N ILE A 284 -6.04 3.19 1.74
CA ILE A 284 -5.13 2.82 2.82
C ILE A 284 -5.49 1.41 3.28
N GLY A 285 -4.55 0.48 3.14
CA GLY A 285 -4.60 -0.85 3.74
C GLY A 285 -4.16 -0.76 5.20
N ASN A 286 -5.00 -1.25 6.09
CA ASN A 286 -4.74 -1.33 7.52
C ASN A 286 -4.24 -2.73 7.86
N PHE A 287 -2.99 -2.84 8.31
CA PHE A 287 -2.42 -4.11 8.74
C PHE A 287 -3.22 -4.71 9.91
N GLY A 288 -3.53 -3.88 10.92
CA GLY A 288 -4.08 -4.34 12.18
C GLY A 288 -5.51 -4.90 12.15
N ASP A 289 -6.34 -4.55 11.15
CA ASP A 289 -7.67 -5.16 10.96
C ASP A 289 -7.92 -5.73 9.56
N GLY A 290 -6.92 -5.66 8.68
CA GLY A 290 -7.00 -6.15 7.32
C GLY A 290 -7.92 -5.35 6.39
N ARG A 291 -8.48 -4.23 6.85
CA ARG A 291 -9.48 -3.48 6.05
C ARG A 291 -8.81 -2.48 5.15
N ILE A 292 -9.48 -2.19 4.03
CA ILE A 292 -9.06 -1.16 3.09
C ILE A 292 -10.01 0.03 3.18
N SER A 293 -9.47 1.17 3.61
CA SER A 293 -10.20 2.42 3.83
C SER A 293 -9.94 3.40 2.69
N GLY A 294 -10.99 3.97 2.09
CA GLY A 294 -10.87 4.96 1.03
C GLY A 294 -11.03 6.39 1.54
N PHE A 295 -10.21 7.30 1.02
CA PHE A 295 -10.21 8.71 1.38
C PHE A 295 -10.15 9.61 0.15
N ASN A 296 -10.60 10.85 0.30
CA ASN A 296 -10.30 11.91 -0.65
C ASN A 296 -8.81 12.28 -0.53
N LEU A 297 -8.06 12.24 -1.64
CA LEU A 297 -6.62 12.53 -1.67
C LEU A 297 -6.28 13.98 -1.24
N GLU A 298 -7.16 14.93 -1.52
CA GLU A 298 -6.93 16.34 -1.20
C GLU A 298 -7.34 16.65 0.23
N THR A 299 -8.57 16.29 0.60
CA THR A 299 -9.19 16.70 1.87
C THR A 299 -9.04 15.70 3.00
N GLY A 300 -8.64 14.46 2.71
CA GLY A 300 -8.60 13.37 3.70
C GLY A 300 -9.98 12.88 4.14
N ALA A 301 -11.07 13.38 3.53
CA ALA A 301 -12.42 12.96 3.89
C ALA A 301 -12.63 11.47 3.61
N PHE A 302 -13.11 10.74 4.63
CA PHE A 302 -13.39 9.32 4.54
C PHE A 302 -14.53 9.03 3.54
N ARG A 303 -14.31 8.05 2.66
CA ARG A 303 -15.25 7.61 1.61
C ARG A 303 -15.86 6.22 1.88
N GLY A 304 -15.48 5.57 2.97
CA GLY A 304 -15.93 4.23 3.34
C GLY A 304 -14.82 3.18 3.28
N GLN A 305 -15.16 1.95 3.65
CA GLN A 305 -14.29 0.78 3.49
C GLN A 305 -14.76 -0.07 2.31
N LEU A 306 -13.84 -0.82 1.71
CA LEU A 306 -14.19 -1.84 0.71
C LEU A 306 -15.09 -2.90 1.37
N LEU A 307 -16.08 -3.39 0.60
CA LEU A 307 -17.03 -4.39 1.06
C LEU A 307 -16.82 -5.71 0.33
N ASN A 308 -16.95 -6.83 1.02
CA ASN A 308 -16.93 -8.16 0.40
C ASN A 308 -18.26 -8.45 -0.32
N SER A 309 -18.35 -9.62 -0.96
CA SER A 309 -19.53 -10.06 -1.71
C SER A 309 -20.81 -10.18 -0.86
N ALA A 310 -20.68 -10.38 0.46
CA ALA A 310 -21.79 -10.38 1.41
C ALA A 310 -22.22 -8.96 1.85
N GLY A 311 -21.47 -7.91 1.47
CA GLY A 311 -21.73 -6.52 1.87
C GLY A 311 -21.15 -6.13 3.23
N ASN A 312 -20.36 -7.00 3.86
CA ASN A 312 -19.62 -6.69 5.09
C ASN A 312 -18.29 -6.00 4.73
N ALA A 313 -17.68 -5.30 5.70
CA ALA A 313 -16.33 -4.77 5.51
C ALA A 313 -15.37 -5.90 5.08
N LEU A 314 -14.70 -5.72 3.96
CA LEU A 314 -13.67 -6.63 3.48
C LEU A 314 -12.48 -6.54 4.43
N SER A 315 -11.99 -7.71 4.88
CA SER A 315 -10.85 -7.83 5.77
C SER A 315 -9.96 -8.97 5.27
N ILE A 316 -8.67 -8.67 5.09
CA ILE A 316 -7.61 -9.61 4.74
C ILE A 316 -6.65 -9.63 5.92
N ASN A 317 -6.62 -10.73 6.68
CA ASN A 317 -5.71 -10.85 7.81
C ASN A 317 -4.25 -10.62 7.37
N GLY A 318 -3.49 -9.83 8.13
CA GLY A 318 -2.08 -9.55 7.83
C GLY A 318 -1.85 -8.70 6.58
N LEU A 319 -2.79 -7.83 6.21
CA LEU A 319 -2.72 -7.04 4.97
C LEU A 319 -1.50 -6.09 4.94
N TRP A 320 -0.63 -6.29 3.95
CA TRP A 320 0.50 -5.42 3.65
C TRP A 320 0.24 -4.57 2.40
N THR A 321 0.88 -4.89 1.27
CA THR A 321 0.79 -4.06 0.07
C THR A 321 -0.59 -4.14 -0.53
N ILE A 322 -1.06 -3.00 -1.02
CA ILE A 322 -2.12 -2.91 -2.00
C ILE A 322 -1.59 -2.13 -3.21
N THR A 323 -1.81 -2.62 -4.42
CA THR A 323 -1.38 -1.95 -5.65
C THR A 323 -2.31 -2.29 -6.81
N PHE A 324 -2.52 -1.36 -7.73
CA PHE A 324 -3.26 -1.64 -8.95
C PHE A 324 -2.37 -2.31 -10.00
N GLY A 325 -2.97 -3.16 -10.83
CA GLY A 325 -2.33 -3.63 -12.06
C GLY A 325 -2.04 -2.48 -13.04
N ASN A 326 -1.23 -2.75 -14.07
CA ASN A 326 -0.86 -1.74 -15.07
C ASN A 326 -1.63 -1.82 -16.40
N GLY A 327 -2.59 -2.75 -16.53
CA GLY A 327 -3.30 -3.02 -17.79
C GLY A 327 -2.48 -3.84 -18.80
N GLY A 328 -1.31 -4.35 -18.40
CA GLY A 328 -0.40 -5.15 -19.20
C GLY A 328 0.05 -6.41 -18.45
N SER A 329 1.36 -6.52 -18.19
CA SER A 329 1.97 -7.71 -17.57
C SER A 329 1.49 -8.00 -16.14
N THR A 330 0.98 -6.98 -15.44
CA THR A 330 0.45 -7.09 -14.08
C THR A 330 -1.08 -7.04 -14.00
N GLY A 331 -1.76 -7.42 -15.09
CA GLY A 331 -3.21 -7.58 -15.09
C GLY A 331 -3.99 -6.27 -15.23
N PRO A 332 -5.32 -6.30 -15.09
CA PRO A 332 -6.19 -5.15 -15.35
C PRO A 332 -5.84 -3.93 -14.49
N ALA A 333 -5.90 -2.73 -15.07
CA ALA A 333 -5.57 -1.48 -14.37
C ALA A 333 -6.53 -1.14 -13.22
N ASN A 334 -7.67 -1.82 -13.14
CA ASN A 334 -8.68 -1.70 -12.09
C ASN A 334 -8.80 -2.92 -11.18
N ALA A 335 -7.91 -3.91 -11.32
CA ALA A 335 -7.74 -4.96 -10.33
C ALA A 335 -6.79 -4.45 -9.23
N LEU A 336 -7.19 -4.60 -7.96
CA LEU A 336 -6.36 -4.25 -6.82
C LEU A 336 -5.71 -5.53 -6.29
N PHE A 337 -4.40 -5.62 -6.41
CA PHE A 337 -3.61 -6.73 -5.90
C PHE A 337 -3.15 -6.45 -4.49
N PHE A 338 -2.97 -7.51 -3.70
CA PHE A 338 -2.49 -7.40 -2.34
C PHE A 338 -1.53 -8.52 -1.94
N SER A 339 -0.69 -8.24 -0.97
CA SER A 339 0.10 -9.22 -0.22
C SER A 339 -0.34 -9.21 1.24
N ALA A 340 -0.21 -10.35 1.90
CA ALA A 340 -0.54 -10.48 3.31
C ALA A 340 0.28 -11.56 4.02
N GLY A 341 0.76 -11.25 5.22
CA GLY A 341 1.34 -12.20 6.17
C GLY A 341 0.27 -12.78 7.08
N ILE A 342 -0.35 -13.88 6.66
CA ILE A 342 -1.46 -14.50 7.38
C ILE A 342 -0.95 -15.38 8.53
N ASN A 343 -1.85 -15.81 9.42
CA ASN A 343 -1.53 -16.67 10.57
C ASN A 343 -0.44 -16.08 11.46
N ASP A 344 -0.63 -14.82 11.86
CA ASP A 344 0.37 -14.06 12.64
C ASP A 344 1.74 -14.08 11.93
N GLU A 345 1.72 -13.82 10.62
CA GLU A 345 2.90 -13.72 9.74
C GLU A 345 3.68 -15.04 9.53
N ALA A 346 3.17 -16.16 10.02
CA ALA A 346 3.81 -17.46 9.82
C ALA A 346 3.66 -18.01 8.39
N ASP A 347 2.68 -17.52 7.64
CA ASP A 347 2.36 -17.95 6.28
C ASP A 347 2.06 -16.72 5.40
N GLY A 348 1.90 -16.91 4.09
CA GLY A 348 1.67 -15.81 3.15
C GLY A 348 0.54 -16.01 2.15
N LEU A 349 0.04 -14.87 1.65
CA LEU A 349 -0.98 -14.80 0.63
C LEU A 349 -0.71 -13.64 -0.34
N PHE A 350 -0.70 -13.94 -1.64
CA PHE A 350 -0.81 -12.98 -2.72
C PHE A 350 -2.17 -13.16 -3.41
N GLY A 351 -2.90 -12.07 -3.60
CA GLY A 351 -4.25 -12.13 -4.16
C GLY A 351 -4.68 -10.88 -4.90
N GLU A 352 -5.89 -10.94 -5.46
CA GLU A 352 -6.53 -9.82 -6.14
C GLU A 352 -7.93 -9.55 -5.60
N LEU A 353 -8.34 -8.29 -5.71
CA LEU A 353 -9.68 -7.80 -5.45
C LEU A 353 -10.24 -7.18 -6.73
N GLN A 354 -11.39 -7.68 -7.17
CA GLN A 354 -12.10 -7.18 -8.34
C GLN A 354 -13.48 -6.66 -7.97
N THR A 355 -13.90 -5.56 -8.61
CA THR A 355 -15.25 -5.00 -8.45
C THR A 355 -16.28 -5.99 -8.98
N ILE A 356 -17.32 -6.28 -8.19
CA ILE A 356 -18.48 -7.05 -8.63
C ILE A 356 -19.76 -6.19 -8.60
N PRO A 357 -20.76 -6.50 -9.44
CA PRO A 357 -22.03 -5.77 -9.52
C PRO A 357 -22.83 -5.71 -8.21
#